data_AF-A0A5E4DD23-F1
#
_entry.id   AF-A0A5E4DD23-F1
#
_cell.length_a   1.000
_cell.length_b   1.000
_cell.length_c   1.000
_cell.angle_alpha   90.00
_cell.angle_beta   90.00
_cell.angle_gamma   90.00
#
_symmetry.space_group_name_H-M   'P 1'
#
loop_
_entity.id
_entity.type
_entity.pdbx_description
1 polymer ?
#
loop_
_entity_poly.entity_id
_entity_poly.type
_entity_poly.pdbx_seq_one_letter_code
_entity_poly.pdbx_strand_id
1 'polypeptide(L)'
;QNLVCALMIAIPLVTSLYVLVNISYLIVLSSSEILSSDAVAVSWGNQVLGSWAWMVPLAVALSTFGSVNGIFFSGSRVCYVAAREGHM
;
A
#
# COMPACT_ATOMS: atom_id res chain seq x y z
N GLN A 1 15.66 19.90 12.10
CA GLN A 1 14.97 20.91 11.28
C GLN A 1 14.50 20.34 9.93
N ASN A 2 15.38 19.72 9.13
CA ASN A 2 15.03 19.12 7.82
C ASN A 2 13.94 18.04 7.88
N LEU A 3 13.83 17.32 9.01
CA LEU A 3 12.82 16.28 9.22
C LEU A 3 11.38 16.82 9.12
N VAL A 4 11.11 17.99 9.71
CA VAL A 4 9.77 18.58 9.73
C VAL A 4 9.37 19.04 8.33
N CYS A 5 10.28 19.67 7.59
CA CYS A 5 10.03 20.03 6.19
C CYS A 5 9.79 18.81 5.30
N ALA A 6 10.55 17.72 5.50
CA ALA A 6 10.34 16.48 4.76
C ALA A 6 8.94 15.90 5.02
N LEU A 7 8.48 15.89 6.28
CA LEU A 7 7.14 15.43 6.64
C LEU A 7 6.03 16.31 6.04
N MET A 8 6.22 17.64 6.05
CA MET A 8 5.26 18.58 5.47
C MET A 8 5.05 18.38 3.97
N ILE A 9 6.03 17.84 3.26
CA ILE A 9 5.93 17.53 1.82
C ILE A 9 5.43 16.10 1.60
N ALA A 10 5.98 15.14 2.35
CA ALA A 10 5.68 13.72 2.17
C ALA A 10 4.21 13.39 2.51
N ILE A 11 3.68 13.90 3.62
CA ILE A 11 2.31 13.56 4.06
C ILE A 11 1.27 14.02 3.02
N PRO A 12 1.22 15.29 2.59
CA PRO A 12 0.24 15.74 1.60
C PRO A 12 0.39 15.04 0.25
N LEU A 13 1.63 14.75 -0.16
CA LEU A 13 1.88 14.03 -1.40
C LEU A 13 1.27 12.62 -1.35
N VAL A 14 1.54 11.88 -0.28
CA VAL A 14 0.97 10.53 -0.08
C VAL A 14 -0.55 10.62 -0.02
N THR A 15 -1.12 11.53 0.78
CA THR A 15 -2.57 11.71 0.84
C THR A 15 -3.19 12.00 -0.53
N SER A 16 -2.55 12.86 -1.33
CA SER A 16 -3.02 13.18 -2.68
C SER A 16 -3.02 11.93 -3.58
N LEU A 17 -1.93 11.14 -3.56
CA LEU A 17 -1.87 9.88 -4.33
C LEU A 17 -2.97 8.90 -3.92
N TYR A 18 -3.25 8.76 -2.63
CA TYR A 18 -4.35 7.92 -2.14
C TYR A 18 -5.70 8.39 -2.68
N VAL A 19 -5.96 9.69 -2.69
CA VAL A 19 -7.21 10.25 -3.24
C VAL A 19 -7.28 9.99 -4.75
N LEU A 20 -6.20 10.24 -5.49
CA LEU A 20 -6.15 10.01 -6.94
C LEU A 20 -6.42 8.54 -7.31
N VAL A 21 -5.86 7.59 -6.56
CA VAL A 21 -6.10 6.14 -6.79
C VAL A 21 -7.56 5.79 -6.55
N ASN A 22 -8.19 6.32 -5.49
CA ASN A 22 -9.61 6.08 -5.24
C ASN A 22 -10.49 6.70 -6.34
N ILE A 23 -10.16 7.90 -6.82
CA ILE A 23 -10.85 8.52 -7.96
C ILE A 23 -10.75 7.63 -9.20
N SER A 24 -9.55 7.09 -9.50
CA SER A 24 -9.34 6.17 -10.62
C SER A 24 -10.22 4.91 -10.53
N TYR A 25 -10.36 4.34 -9.32
CA TYR A 25 -11.24 3.18 -9.11
C TYR A 25 -12.71 3.52 -9.37
N LEU A 26 -13.19 4.66 -8.87
CA LEU A 26 -14.59 5.07 -9.02
C LEU A 26 -14.96 5.47 -10.46
N ILE A 27 -13.99 5.90 -11.29
CA ILE A 27 -14.22 6.21 -12.70
C ILE A 27 -14.38 4.94 -13.53
N VAL A 28 -13.63 3.88 -13.19
CA VAL A 28 -13.55 2.65 -14.01
C VAL A 28 -14.53 1.58 -13.54
N LEU A 29 -14.73 1.43 -12.23
CA LEU A 29 -15.53 0.36 -11.64
C LEU A 29 -16.87 0.90 -11.12
N SER A 30 -17.93 0.12 -11.30
CA SER A 30 -19.23 0.43 -10.68
C SER A 30 -19.21 0.20 -9.17
N SER A 31 -20.06 0.91 -8.42
CA SER A 31 -20.14 0.75 -6.96
C SER A 31 -20.42 -0.69 -6.52
N SER A 32 -21.21 -1.44 -7.30
CA SER A 32 -21.48 -2.86 -7.04
C SER A 32 -20.24 -3.73 -7.21
N GLU A 33 -19.42 -3.49 -8.25
CA GLU A 33 -18.21 -4.27 -8.50
C GLU A 33 -17.13 -4.02 -7.46
N ILE A 34 -17.01 -2.77 -6.97
CA ILE A 34 -16.08 -2.42 -5.89
C ILE A 34 -16.47 -3.17 -4.61
N LEU A 35 -17.77 -3.22 -4.28
CA LEU A 35 -18.26 -3.89 -3.07
C LEU A 35 -18.17 -5.41 -3.15
N SER A 36 -18.27 -5.99 -4.36
CA SER A 36 -18.17 -7.44 -4.55
C SER A 36 -16.74 -7.95 -4.77
N SER A 37 -15.76 -7.06 -4.99
CA SER A 37 -14.39 -7.45 -5.34
C SER A 37 -13.51 -7.61 -4.10
N ASP A 38 -12.92 -8.79 -3.93
CA ASP A 38 -11.90 -9.05 -2.91
C ASP A 38 -10.59 -8.29 -3.17
N ALA A 39 -10.31 -7.92 -4.43
CA ALA A 39 -9.09 -7.26 -4.85
C ALA A 39 -9.37 -6.20 -5.93
N VAL A 40 -9.83 -5.01 -5.49
CA VAL A 40 -10.24 -3.89 -6.36
C VAL A 40 -9.17 -3.49 -7.39
N ALA A 41 -7.89 -3.52 -7.02
CA ALA A 41 -6.79 -3.20 -7.93
C ALA A 41 -6.70 -4.18 -9.11
N VAL A 42 -6.94 -5.48 -8.88
CA VAL A 42 -6.91 -6.51 -9.92
C VAL A 42 -8.12 -6.38 -10.83
N SER A 43 -9.31 -6.13 -10.27
CA SER A 43 -10.52 -5.83 -11.04
C SER A 43 -10.33 -4.61 -11.93
N TRP A 44 -9.73 -3.54 -11.41
CA TRP A 44 -9.36 -2.36 -12.19
C TRP A 44 -8.36 -2.70 -13.30
N GLY A 45 -7.33 -3.48 -13.00
CA GLY A 45 -6.31 -3.90 -13.95
C GLY A 45 -6.88 -4.72 -15.11
N ASN A 46 -7.82 -5.62 -14.84
CA ASN A 46 -8.50 -6.39 -15.88
C ASN A 46 -9.31 -5.51 -16.84
N GLN A 47 -9.96 -4.46 -16.33
CA GLN A 47 -10.74 -3.53 -17.15
C GLN A 47 -9.86 -2.57 -17.96
N VAL A 48 -8.74 -2.10 -17.41
CA VAL A 48 -7.91 -1.06 -18.04
C VAL A 48 -6.77 -1.63 -18.89
N LEU A 49 -6.07 -2.66 -18.40
CA LEU A 49 -4.84 -3.17 -19.03
C LEU A 49 -5.10 -4.37 -19.95
N GLY A 50 -6.29 -4.97 -19.89
CA GLY A 50 -6.68 -6.12 -20.72
C GLY A 50 -5.65 -7.26 -20.63
N SER A 51 -4.95 -7.54 -21.74
CA SER A 51 -3.94 -8.61 -21.81
C SER A 51 -2.74 -8.43 -20.86
N TRP A 52 -2.49 -7.22 -20.36
CA TRP A 52 -1.39 -6.92 -19.42
C TRP A 52 -1.81 -6.95 -17.95
N ALA A 53 -3.05 -7.36 -17.65
CA ALA A 53 -3.58 -7.32 -16.29
C ALA A 53 -2.80 -8.17 -15.27
N TRP A 54 -2.05 -9.19 -15.72
CA TRP A 54 -1.18 -10.02 -14.87
C TRP A 54 -0.08 -9.24 -14.15
N MET A 55 0.30 -8.05 -14.65
CA MET A 55 1.31 -7.21 -14.01
C MET A 55 0.83 -6.63 -12.69
N VAL A 56 -0.47 -6.35 -12.54
CA VAL A 56 -1.04 -5.76 -11.33
C VAL A 56 -0.89 -6.67 -10.12
N PRO A 57 -1.38 -7.93 -10.12
CA PRO A 57 -1.20 -8.83 -8.98
C PRO A 57 0.28 -9.12 -8.70
N LEU A 58 1.13 -9.19 -9.73
CA LEU A 58 2.58 -9.33 -9.53
C LEU A 58 3.19 -8.15 -8.78
N ALA A 59 2.88 -6.91 -9.20
CA ALA A 59 3.36 -5.71 -8.54
C ALA A 59 2.86 -5.61 -7.09
N VAL A 60 1.58 -5.93 -6.85
CA VAL A 60 0.99 -5.96 -5.51
C VAL A 60 1.69 -6.99 -4.63
N ALA A 61 1.94 -8.21 -5.14
CA ALA A 61 2.62 -9.26 -4.40
C ALA A 61 4.07 -8.88 -4.02
N LEU A 62 4.81 -8.26 -4.94
CA LEU A 62 6.16 -7.78 -4.67
C LEU A 62 6.16 -6.64 -3.62
N SER A 63 5.18 -5.73 -3.70
CA SER A 63 5.03 -4.63 -2.75
C SER A 63 4.70 -5.12 -1.34
N THR A 64 3.77 -6.07 -1.19
CA THR A 64 3.42 -6.63 0.12
C THR A 64 4.55 -7.47 0.69
N PHE A 65 5.25 -8.26 -0.14
CA PHE A 65 6.45 -9.00 0.29
C PHE A 65 7.56 -8.07 0.80
N GLY A 66 7.86 -6.99 0.06
CA GLY A 66 8.84 -5.99 0.48
C GLY A 66 8.46 -5.31 1.79
N SER A 67 7.17 -5.00 1.98
CA SER A 67 6.65 -4.40 3.21
C SER A 67 6.82 -5.32 4.41
N VAL A 68 6.46 -6.61 4.26
CA VAL A 68 6.63 -7.63 5.31
C VAL A 68 8.10 -7.80 5.69
N ASN A 69 9.00 -7.85 4.70
CA ASN A 69 10.44 -7.95 4.94
C ASN A 69 10.96 -6.75 5.76
N GLY A 70 10.55 -5.52 5.40
CA GLY A 70 10.89 -4.32 6.17
C GLY A 70 10.36 -4.36 7.61
N ILE A 71 9.13 -4.85 7.80
CA ILE A 71 8.52 -5.02 9.13
C ILE A 71 9.30 -6.04 9.97
N PHE A 72 9.77 -7.15 9.40
CA PHE A 72 10.60 -8.12 10.14
C PHE A 72 11.87 -7.48 10.71
N PHE A 73 12.60 -6.70 9.89
CA PHE A 73 13.79 -6.02 10.37
C PHE A 73 13.47 -5.02 11.48
N SER A 74 12.45 -4.19 11.31
CA SER A 74 12.06 -3.20 12.32
C SER A 74 11.52 -3.85 13.60
N GLY A 75 10.71 -4.90 13.47
CA GLY A 75 10.10 -5.64 14.58
C GLY A 75 11.14 -6.29 15.50
N SER A 76 12.20 -6.86 14.92
CA SER A 76 13.29 -7.46 15.69
C SER A 76 13.97 -6.46 16.65
N ARG A 77 14.05 -5.19 16.25
CA ARG A 77 14.63 -4.10 17.07
C ARG A 77 13.74 -3.76 18.25
N VAL A 78 12.42 -3.78 18.05
CA VAL A 78 11.44 -3.55 19.13
C VAL A 78 11.51 -4.70 20.13
N CYS A 79 11.53 -5.96 19.68
CA CYS A 79 11.64 -7.11 20.57
C CYS A 79 12.93 -7.10 21.40
N TYR A 80 14.06 -6.72 20.79
CA TYR A 80 15.33 -6.59 21.50
C TYR A 80 15.25 -5.58 22.65
N VAL A 81 14.68 -4.40 22.40
CA VAL A 81 14.54 -3.38 23.45
C VAL A 81 13.55 -3.85 24.51
N ALA A 82 12.41 -4.42 24.12
CA ALA A 82 11.40 -4.89 25.07
C ALA A 82 11.93 -5.99 26.01
N ALA A 83 12.73 -6.94 25.49
CA ALA A 83 13.40 -7.96 26.31
C ALA A 83 14.48 -7.36 27.23
N ARG A 84 15.24 -6.35 26.76
CA ARG A 84 16.25 -5.67 27.58
C ARG A 84 15.64 -4.93 28.76
N GLU A 85 14.48 -4.31 28.56
CA GLU A 85 13.74 -3.61 29.61
C GLU A 85 12.87 -4.55 30.47
N GLY A 86 12.86 -5.87 30.19
CA GLY A 86 12.14 -6.89 30.98
C GLY A 86 10.63 -6.95 30.73
N HIS A 87 10.14 -6.41 29.62
CA HIS A 87 8.72 -6.36 29.23
C HIS A 87 8.30 -7.48 28.24
N MET A 88 9.20 -8.42 27.94
CA MET A 88 8.95 -9.64 27.18
C MET A 88 9.42 -10.84 27.98
#